data_AF-A0A949UML6-F1
#
_entry.id   AF-A0A949UML6-F1
#
_cell.length_a   1.000
_cell.length_b   1.000
_cell.length_c   1.000
_cell.angle_alpha   90.00
_cell.angle_beta   90.00
_cell.angle_gamma   90.00
#
_symmetry.space_group_name_H-M   'P 1'
#
loop_
_entity.id
_entity.type
_entity.pdbx_description
1 polymer ?
#
loop_
_entity_poly.entity_id
_entity_poly.type
_entity_poly.pdbx_seq_one_letter_code
_entity_poly.pdbx_strand_id
1 'polypeptide(L)'
;MTTNAERSAIVRSLTIAGWFLVGGSIGLIAFQLNRVRSISGGGTAFSTAWEQRIEVLSFVMLPPNMMVLVPAATAAVAATWLAGKDREVWLVTLVRLVATVAGAMFVIGLIAIVNIFQRDAAGQRDIEGVYLRLGGVSMAVGIVILCWAAERFHSRD
;
A
#
# COMPACT_ATOMS: atom_id res chain seq x y z
N MET A 1 12.29 -32.16 5.09
CA MET A 1 13.46 -31.46 4.51
C MET A 1 13.12 -31.18 3.07
N THR A 2 12.78 -29.94 2.71
CA THR A 2 12.69 -29.55 1.30
C THR A 2 14.11 -29.47 0.75
N THR A 3 14.33 -30.00 -0.44
CA THR A 3 15.63 -29.90 -1.11
C THR A 3 15.90 -28.44 -1.50
N ASN A 4 17.17 -28.02 -1.62
CA ASN A 4 17.51 -26.64 -2.01
C ASN A 4 16.85 -26.21 -3.34
N ALA A 5 16.64 -27.16 -4.26
CA ALA A 5 15.94 -26.93 -5.52
C ALA A 5 14.45 -26.63 -5.32
N GLU A 6 13.76 -27.37 -4.44
CA GLU A 6 12.35 -27.11 -4.10
C GLU A 6 12.18 -25.75 -3.42
N ARG A 7 13.08 -25.41 -2.49
CA ARG A 7 13.09 -24.09 -1.82
C ARG A 7 13.23 -22.96 -2.84
N SER A 8 14.16 -23.08 -3.78
CA SER A 8 14.35 -22.10 -4.87
C SER A 8 13.11 -21.97 -5.76
N ALA A 9 12.48 -23.09 -6.15
CA ALA A 9 11.26 -23.07 -6.94
C ALA A 9 10.10 -22.37 -6.23
N ILE A 10 9.95 -22.60 -4.92
CA ILE A 10 8.94 -21.94 -4.08
C ILE A 10 9.20 -20.44 -3.99
N VAL A 11 10.45 -20.03 -3.72
CA VAL A 11 10.81 -18.59 -3.70
C VAL A 11 10.46 -17.93 -5.03
N ARG A 12 10.76 -18.58 -6.15
CA ARG A 12 10.47 -18.06 -7.48
C ARG A 12 8.97 -17.92 -7.73
N SER A 13 8.16 -18.92 -7.38
CA SER A 13 6.71 -18.87 -7.57
C SER A 13 6.06 -17.79 -6.69
N LEU A 14 6.47 -17.67 -5.42
CA LEU A 14 6.02 -16.59 -4.53
C LEU A 14 6.43 -15.21 -5.05
N THR A 15 7.64 -15.08 -5.60
CA THR A 15 8.10 -13.81 -6.17
C THR A 15 7.25 -13.42 -7.38
N ILE A 16 6.99 -14.36 -8.29
CA ILE A 16 6.12 -14.13 -9.46
C ILE A 16 4.70 -13.76 -9.01
N ALA A 17 4.12 -14.50 -8.07
CA ALA A 17 2.79 -14.20 -7.53
C ALA A 17 2.76 -12.79 -6.90
N GLY A 18 3.78 -12.43 -6.12
CA GLY A 18 3.92 -11.10 -5.54
C GLY A 18 3.94 -10.00 -6.60
N TRP A 19 4.67 -10.19 -7.70
CA TRP A 19 4.68 -9.23 -8.81
C TRP A 19 3.31 -9.07 -9.49
N PHE A 20 2.57 -10.15 -9.71
CA PHE A 20 1.21 -10.07 -10.25
C PHE A 20 0.26 -9.33 -9.31
N LEU A 21 0.36 -9.57 -8.00
CA LEU A 21 -0.44 -8.88 -7.00
C LEU A 21 -0.08 -7.39 -6.93
N VAL A 22 1.21 -7.05 -6.94
CA VAL A 22 1.64 -5.64 -7.01
C VAL A 22 1.17 -4.99 -8.31
N GLY A 23 1.28 -5.66 -9.45
CA GLY A 23 0.76 -5.17 -10.73
C GLY A 23 -0.74 -4.87 -10.67
N GLY A 24 -1.53 -5.77 -10.06
CA GLY A 24 -2.95 -5.54 -9.80
C GLY A 24 -3.20 -4.32 -8.91
N SER A 25 -2.43 -4.17 -7.83
CA SER A 25 -2.54 -3.01 -6.94
C SER A 25 -2.21 -1.68 -7.65
N ILE A 26 -1.21 -1.67 -8.53
CA ILE A 26 -0.85 -0.50 -9.34
C ILE A 26 -1.99 -0.15 -10.30
N GLY A 27 -2.61 -1.15 -10.94
CA GLY A 27 -3.77 -0.94 -11.81
C GLY A 27 -4.95 -0.31 -11.07
N LEU A 28 -5.25 -0.77 -9.85
CA LEU A 28 -6.28 -0.17 -9.00
C LEU A 28 -5.95 1.27 -8.62
N ILE A 29 -4.70 1.55 -8.23
CA ILE A 29 -4.23 2.90 -7.93
C ILE A 29 -4.36 3.80 -9.16
N ALA A 30 -3.95 3.33 -10.35
CA ALA A 30 -4.05 4.09 -11.59
C ALA A 30 -5.50 4.42 -11.96
N PHE A 31 -6.42 3.45 -11.80
CA PHE A 31 -7.85 3.66 -12.01
C PHE A 31 -8.39 4.77 -11.10
N GLN A 32 -8.01 4.75 -9.82
CA GLN A 32 -8.42 5.77 -8.87
C GLN A 32 -7.82 7.14 -9.16
N LEU A 33 -6.54 7.21 -9.54
CA LEU A 33 -5.90 8.46 -9.97
C LEU A 33 -6.59 9.04 -11.21
N ASN A 34 -7.01 8.20 -12.15
CA ASN A 34 -7.79 8.65 -13.31
C ASN A 34 -9.15 9.22 -12.86
N ARG A 35 -9.81 8.57 -11.90
CA ARG A 35 -11.06 9.06 -11.31
C ARG A 35 -10.89 10.39 -10.57
N VAL A 36 -9.76 10.61 -9.90
CA VAL A 36 -9.42 11.91 -9.28
C VAL A 36 -9.23 12.99 -10.34
N ARG A 37 -8.53 12.66 -11.44
CA ARG A 37 -8.29 13.59 -12.55
C ARG A 37 -9.58 13.98 -13.27
N SER A 38 -10.56 13.08 -13.38
CA SER A 38 -11.86 13.40 -13.98
C SER A 38 -12.73 14.38 -13.15
N ILE A 39 -12.30 14.78 -11.95
CA ILE A 39 -13.00 15.76 -11.10
C ILE A 39 -12.73 17.22 -11.56
N SER A 40 -12.00 17.45 -12.66
CA SER A 40 -11.79 18.81 -13.19
C SER A 40 -12.94 19.33 -14.05
N GLY A 41 -13.61 20.41 -13.61
CA GLY A 41 -14.18 21.39 -14.54
C GLY A 41 -15.46 22.13 -14.14
N GLY A 42 -16.16 21.79 -13.06
CA GLY A 42 -17.44 22.40 -12.70
C GLY A 42 -17.35 23.66 -11.85
N GLY A 43 -16.76 24.75 -12.36
CA GLY A 43 -17.01 26.17 -12.00
C GLY A 43 -17.15 26.62 -10.53
N THR A 44 -16.78 25.83 -9.53
CA THR A 44 -16.97 26.15 -8.11
C THR A 44 -15.63 26.16 -7.39
N ALA A 45 -15.52 27.07 -6.42
CA ALA A 45 -14.31 27.52 -5.74
C ALA A 45 -13.22 26.44 -5.55
N PHE A 46 -11.97 26.84 -5.73
CA PHE A 46 -10.78 25.96 -5.61
C PHE A 46 -10.75 25.13 -4.30
N SER A 47 -11.42 25.58 -3.23
CA SER A 47 -11.59 24.83 -1.98
C SER A 47 -12.46 23.58 -2.13
N THR A 48 -13.63 23.65 -2.79
CA THR A 48 -14.54 22.50 -2.96
C THR A 48 -13.93 21.43 -3.88
N ALA A 49 -13.23 21.83 -4.94
CA ALA A 49 -12.58 20.89 -5.85
C ALA A 49 -11.38 20.17 -5.21
N TRP A 50 -10.59 20.86 -4.38
CA TRP A 50 -9.46 20.26 -3.66
C TRP A 50 -9.91 19.26 -2.60
N GLU A 51 -10.93 19.64 -1.84
CA GLU A 51 -11.56 18.79 -0.85
C GLU A 51 -12.16 17.51 -1.45
N GLN A 52 -12.86 17.60 -2.58
CA GLN A 52 -13.41 16.46 -3.29
C GLN A 52 -12.31 15.55 -3.87
N ARG A 53 -11.18 16.12 -4.28
CA ARG A 53 -10.01 15.33 -4.71
C ARG A 53 -9.39 14.57 -3.54
N ILE A 54 -9.28 15.15 -2.34
CA ILE A 54 -8.76 14.46 -1.15
C ILE A 54 -9.71 13.34 -0.71
N GLU A 55 -11.02 13.55 -0.81
CA GLU A 55 -12.00 12.51 -0.55
C GLU A 55 -11.80 11.30 -1.49
N VAL A 56 -11.64 11.55 -2.79
CA VAL A 56 -11.35 10.47 -3.75
C VAL A 56 -9.93 9.91 -3.59
N LEU A 57 -8.95 10.72 -3.20
CA LEU A 57 -7.59 10.24 -2.90
C LEU A 57 -7.58 9.30 -1.68
N SER A 58 -8.47 9.52 -0.72
CA SER A 58 -8.60 8.64 0.42
C SER A 58 -9.17 7.26 0.05
N PHE A 59 -9.80 7.14 -1.12
CA PHE A 59 -10.15 5.84 -1.68
C PHE A 59 -8.94 5.00 -2.09
N VAL A 60 -7.75 5.62 -2.21
CA VAL A 60 -6.49 4.87 -2.38
C VAL A 60 -6.24 4.01 -1.14
N MET A 61 -6.77 4.38 0.02
CA MET A 61 -6.71 3.57 1.24
C MET A 61 -7.92 2.66 1.45
N LEU A 62 -8.85 2.57 0.49
CA LEU A 62 -10.01 1.69 0.66
C LEU A 62 -9.58 0.22 0.79
N PRO A 63 -10.37 -0.59 1.53
CA PRO A 63 -10.16 -2.02 1.69
C PRO A 63 -9.76 -2.78 0.41
N PRO A 64 -10.31 -2.51 -0.79
CA PRO A 64 -9.86 -3.14 -2.04
C PRO A 64 -8.35 -3.04 -2.32
N ASN A 65 -7.70 -1.90 -2.11
CA ASN A 65 -6.24 -1.82 -2.34
C ASN A 65 -5.48 -2.62 -1.28
N MET A 66 -5.99 -2.65 -0.06
CA MET A 66 -5.40 -3.43 1.03
C MET A 66 -5.60 -4.93 0.87
N MET A 67 -6.74 -5.36 0.32
CA MET A 67 -7.01 -6.77 0.00
C MET A 67 -6.04 -7.33 -1.04
N VAL A 68 -5.44 -6.48 -1.88
CA VAL A 68 -4.44 -6.91 -2.86
C VAL A 68 -3.01 -6.70 -2.34
N LEU A 69 -2.76 -5.60 -1.63
CA LEU A 69 -1.42 -5.26 -1.15
C LEU A 69 -0.98 -6.13 0.04
N VAL A 70 -1.89 -6.51 0.94
CA VAL A 70 -1.56 -7.38 2.09
C VAL A 70 -1.07 -8.76 1.62
N PRO A 71 -1.78 -9.47 0.72
CA PRO A 71 -1.26 -10.72 0.14
C PRO A 71 0.04 -10.55 -0.64
N ALA A 72 0.22 -9.43 -1.33
CA ALA A 72 1.48 -9.14 -2.02
C ALA A 72 2.64 -9.01 -1.03
N ALA A 73 2.42 -8.31 0.09
CA ALA A 73 3.39 -8.13 1.15
C ALA A 73 3.72 -9.45 1.85
N THR A 74 2.70 -10.27 2.18
CA THR A 74 2.94 -11.57 2.82
C THR A 74 3.70 -12.51 1.89
N ALA A 75 3.39 -12.54 0.59
CA ALA A 75 4.12 -13.33 -0.39
C ALA A 75 5.60 -12.88 -0.50
N ALA A 76 5.85 -11.57 -0.55
CA ALA A 76 7.20 -11.02 -0.63
C ALA A 76 8.03 -11.26 0.65
N VAL A 77 7.41 -11.14 1.82
CA VAL A 77 8.04 -11.42 3.12
C VAL A 77 8.32 -12.91 3.28
N ALA A 78 7.37 -13.78 2.93
CA ALA A 78 7.58 -15.23 2.95
C ALA A 78 8.70 -15.64 2.00
N ALA A 79 8.73 -15.09 0.77
CA ALA A 79 9.80 -15.35 -0.19
C ALA A 79 11.17 -14.89 0.32
N THR A 80 11.27 -13.74 1.00
CA THR A 80 12.55 -13.27 1.56
C THR A 80 13.04 -14.13 2.72
N TRP A 81 12.15 -14.58 3.59
CA TRP A 81 12.48 -15.56 4.62
C TRP A 81 12.93 -16.90 4.02
N LEU A 82 12.24 -17.36 2.99
CA LEU A 82 12.56 -18.59 2.25
C LEU A 82 13.77 -18.46 1.32
N ALA A 83 14.26 -17.26 0.98
CA ALA A 83 15.48 -17.08 0.21
C ALA A 83 16.71 -17.07 1.12
N GLY A 84 16.62 -16.43 2.30
CA GLY A 84 17.73 -16.30 3.23
C GLY A 84 18.80 -15.32 2.71
N LYS A 85 20.06 -15.77 2.64
CA LYS A 85 21.21 -14.97 2.14
C LYS A 85 21.27 -14.90 0.61
N ASP A 86 20.71 -15.88 -0.09
CA ASP A 86 20.68 -15.94 -1.56
C ASP A 86 19.50 -15.16 -2.14
N ARG A 87 19.47 -13.84 -1.92
CA ARG A 87 18.41 -12.99 -2.44
C ARG A 87 18.72 -12.53 -3.85
N GLU A 88 17.88 -12.94 -4.79
CA GLU A 88 17.89 -12.38 -6.13
C GLU A 88 17.44 -10.90 -6.10
N VAL A 89 18.05 -10.08 -6.97
CA VAL A 89 17.72 -8.66 -7.14
C VAL A 89 16.22 -8.45 -7.39
N TRP A 90 15.58 -9.41 -8.07
CA TRP A 90 14.16 -9.39 -8.39
C TRP A 90 13.27 -9.40 -7.13
N LEU A 91 13.61 -10.22 -6.14
CA LEU A 91 12.88 -10.31 -4.87
C LEU A 91 13.13 -9.09 -3.97
N VAL A 92 14.36 -8.58 -3.94
CA VAL A 92 14.69 -7.34 -3.20
C VAL A 92 13.90 -6.15 -3.77
N THR A 93 13.80 -6.07 -5.10
CA THR A 93 13.05 -5.01 -5.78
C THR A 93 11.57 -5.09 -5.44
N LEU A 94 10.98 -6.28 -5.42
CA LEU A 94 9.58 -6.49 -5.04
C LEU A 94 9.29 -5.99 -3.62
N VAL A 95 10.12 -6.37 -2.63
CA VAL A 95 9.93 -5.96 -1.24
C VAL A 95 10.01 -4.44 -1.09
N ARG A 96 11.00 -3.80 -1.72
CA ARG A 96 11.14 -2.34 -1.71
C ARG A 96 9.96 -1.64 -2.37
N LEU A 97 9.47 -2.17 -3.49
CA LEU A 97 8.32 -1.62 -4.19
C LEU A 97 7.06 -1.70 -3.32
N VAL A 98 6.79 -2.86 -2.71
CA VAL A 98 5.67 -3.04 -1.77
C VAL A 98 5.78 -2.06 -0.60
N ALA A 99 6.95 -1.94 0.02
CA ALA A 99 7.20 -1.01 1.11
C ALA A 99 6.98 0.45 0.68
N THR A 100 7.43 0.82 -0.52
CA THR A 100 7.26 2.18 -1.07
C THR A 100 5.80 2.49 -1.35
N VAL A 101 5.05 1.54 -1.94
CA VAL A 101 3.61 1.70 -2.20
C VAL A 101 2.85 1.82 -0.88
N ALA A 102 3.14 0.96 0.10
CA ALA A 102 2.53 1.04 1.43
C ALA A 102 2.86 2.37 2.13
N GLY A 103 4.11 2.84 2.04
CA GLY A 103 4.51 4.15 2.57
C GLY A 103 3.80 5.32 1.90
N ALA A 104 3.63 5.29 0.58
CA ALA A 104 2.87 6.30 -0.14
C ALA A 104 1.40 6.33 0.29
N MET A 105 0.77 5.16 0.44
CA MET A 105 -0.59 5.05 0.96
C MET A 105 -0.67 5.66 2.37
N PHE A 106 0.27 5.32 3.26
CA PHE A 106 0.34 5.87 4.62
C PHE A 106 0.33 7.41 4.62
N VAL A 107 1.19 8.04 3.81
CA VAL A 107 1.27 9.50 3.71
C VAL A 107 -0.06 10.10 3.21
N ILE A 108 -0.66 9.51 2.18
CA ILE A 108 -1.97 9.93 1.65
C ILE A 108 -3.05 9.83 2.73
N GLY A 109 -3.01 8.76 3.53
CA GLY A 109 -3.92 8.55 4.65
C GLY A 109 -3.86 9.61 5.72
N LEU A 110 -2.65 9.98 6.14
CA LEU A 110 -2.44 11.05 7.11
C LEU A 110 -2.98 12.39 6.59
N ILE A 111 -2.70 12.72 5.32
CA ILE A 111 -3.21 13.94 4.69
C ILE A 111 -4.75 13.93 4.67
N ALA A 112 -5.37 12.79 4.36
CA ALA A 112 -6.82 12.65 4.36
C ALA A 112 -7.43 12.82 5.76
N ILE A 113 -6.81 12.26 6.80
CA ILE A 113 -7.25 12.41 8.19
C ILE A 113 -7.16 13.88 8.62
N VAL A 114 -6.05 14.57 8.33
CA VAL A 114 -5.88 16.00 8.65
C VAL A 114 -6.96 16.84 7.98
N ASN A 115 -7.33 16.54 6.73
CA ASN A 115 -8.39 17.27 6.03
C ASN A 115 -9.77 17.06 6.66
N ILE A 116 -10.07 15.87 7.19
CA ILE A 116 -11.33 15.63 7.92
C ILE A 116 -11.36 16.43 9.21
N PHE A 117 -10.26 16.48 9.96
CA PHE A 117 -10.20 17.30 11.18
C PHE A 117 -10.40 18.80 10.89
N GLN A 118 -9.92 19.29 9.75
CA GLN A 118 -10.17 20.67 9.31
C GLN A 118 -11.66 20.91 8.97
N ARG A 119 -12.34 19.91 8.39
CA ARG A 119 -13.79 19.95 8.09
C ARG A 119 -14.67 19.84 9.35
N ASP A 120 -14.27 19.00 10.31
CA ASP A 120 -14.94 18.86 11.61
C ASP A 120 -14.93 20.21 12.37
N ALA A 121 -13.83 20.96 12.30
CA ALA A 121 -13.73 22.31 12.86
C ALA A 121 -14.69 23.31 12.19
N ALA A 122 -15.13 23.04 10.95
CA ALA A 122 -16.10 23.82 10.21
C ALA A 122 -17.57 23.36 10.41
N GLY A 123 -17.81 22.35 11.26
CA GLY A 123 -19.17 21.96 11.72
C GLY A 123 -19.74 20.67 11.13
N GLN A 124 -19.02 19.96 10.26
CA GLN A 124 -19.47 18.70 9.66
C GLN A 124 -18.72 17.53 10.30
N ARG A 125 -19.32 16.85 11.31
CA ARG A 125 -18.68 15.69 11.97
C ARG A 125 -18.78 14.42 11.12
N ASP A 126 -17.66 13.94 10.59
CA ASP A 126 -17.59 12.73 9.76
C ASP A 126 -16.70 11.64 10.37
N ILE A 127 -17.15 11.08 11.49
CA ILE A 127 -16.38 10.18 12.37
C ILE A 127 -16.14 8.80 11.70
N GLU A 128 -17.10 8.29 10.93
CA GLU A 128 -16.98 6.99 10.24
C GLU A 128 -15.85 7.02 9.21
N GLY A 129 -15.72 8.14 8.49
CA GLY A 129 -14.64 8.37 7.55
C GLY A 129 -13.25 8.36 8.20
N VAL A 130 -13.12 8.80 9.46
CA VAL A 130 -11.85 8.81 10.19
C VAL A 130 -11.43 7.38 10.55
N TYR A 131 -12.36 6.56 11.07
CA TYR A 131 -12.05 5.18 11.47
C TYR A 131 -11.61 4.31 10.30
N LEU A 132 -12.26 4.43 9.15
CA LEU A 132 -11.88 3.68 7.94
C LEU A 132 -10.44 4.02 7.50
N ARG A 133 -10.08 5.31 7.52
CA ARG A 133 -8.75 5.79 7.12
C ARG A 133 -7.68 5.42 8.16
N LEU A 134 -7.99 5.48 9.45
CA LEU A 134 -7.11 4.97 10.52
C LEU A 134 -6.84 3.46 10.36
N GLY A 135 -7.85 2.68 9.98
CA GLY A 135 -7.70 1.26 9.65
C GLY A 135 -6.71 1.05 8.50
N GLY A 136 -6.86 1.80 7.40
CA GLY A 136 -5.93 1.75 6.28
C GLY A 136 -4.51 2.20 6.66
N VAL A 137 -4.37 3.29 7.41
CA VAL A 137 -3.09 3.83 7.88
C VAL A 137 -2.36 2.79 8.75
N SER A 138 -3.04 2.17 9.71
CA SER A 138 -2.43 1.17 10.61
C SER A 138 -1.96 -0.09 9.86
N MET A 139 -2.74 -0.58 8.90
CA MET A 139 -2.34 -1.69 8.03
C MET A 139 -1.14 -1.32 7.13
N ALA A 140 -1.11 -0.11 6.57
CA ALA A 140 -0.01 0.36 5.74
C ALA A 140 1.30 0.43 6.53
N VAL A 141 1.25 0.94 7.78
CA VAL A 141 2.38 0.91 8.71
C VAL A 141 2.83 -0.51 8.98
N GLY A 142 1.90 -1.44 9.24
CA GLY A 142 2.20 -2.85 9.45
C GLY A 142 2.97 -3.47 8.27
N ILE A 143 2.55 -3.20 7.03
CA ILE A 143 3.24 -3.66 5.82
C ILE A 143 4.67 -3.09 5.75
N VAL A 144 4.84 -1.79 5.98
CA VAL A 144 6.17 -1.14 5.96
C VAL A 144 7.09 -1.79 7.00
N ILE A 145 6.61 -1.98 8.23
CA ILE A 145 7.38 -2.62 9.30
C ILE A 145 7.76 -4.06 8.93
N LEU A 146 6.84 -4.83 8.35
CA LEU A 146 7.10 -6.21 7.92
C LEU A 146 8.16 -6.28 6.81
N CYS A 147 8.05 -5.45 5.78
CA CYS A 147 9.05 -5.37 4.72
C CYS A 147 10.43 -4.99 5.28
N TRP A 148 10.47 -4.03 6.20
CA TRP A 148 11.72 -3.59 6.80
C TRP A 148 12.34 -4.62 7.74
N ALA A 149 11.50 -5.34 8.50
CA ALA A 149 11.93 -6.47 9.31
C ALA A 149 12.52 -7.57 8.43
N ALA A 150 11.90 -7.89 7.30
CA ALA A 150 12.40 -8.88 6.34
C ALA A 150 13.73 -8.47 5.67
N GLU A 151 13.95 -7.18 5.45
CA GLU A 151 15.26 -6.66 5.02
C GLU A 151 16.32 -6.78 6.12
N ARG A 152 15.97 -6.45 7.37
CA ARG A 152 16.91 -6.43 8.51
C ARG A 152 17.28 -7.79 9.10
N PHE A 153 16.41 -8.78 9.01
CA PHE A 153 16.59 -10.10 9.66
C PHE A 153 17.79 -10.91 9.17
N HIS A 154 18.56 -10.43 8.19
CA HIS A 154 19.64 -11.18 7.57
C HIS A 154 20.87 -10.33 7.24
N SER A 155 20.88 -9.04 7.63
CA SER A 155 22.10 -8.23 7.63
C SER A 155 22.91 -8.37 8.92
N ARG A 156 22.43 -9.17 9.88
CA ARG A 156 23.01 -9.35 11.23
C ARG A 156 23.67 -10.72 11.45
N ASP A 157 23.67 -11.59 10.45
CA ASP A 157 24.35 -12.90 10.43
C ASP A 157 25.39 -12.96 9.31
#